data_AF-A0A7R8VQ27-F1
#
_entry.id   AF-A0A7R8VQ27-F1
#
_cell.length_a   1.000
_cell.length_b   1.000
_cell.length_c   1.000
_cell.angle_alpha   90.00
_cell.angle_beta   90.00
_cell.angle_gamma   90.00
#
_symmetry.space_group_name_H-M   'P 1'
#
loop_
_entity.id
_entity.type
_entity.pdbx_description
1 polymer ?
#
loop_
_entity_poly.entity_id
_entity_poly.type
_entity_poly.pdbx_seq_one_letter_code
_entity_poly.pdbx_strand_id
1 'polypeptide(L)' 'MKRSPIMCDSGWRPKQEYKFLVEGRSISTFDSLKSDSTGIHFRGQLRIQTVSYNSILLRIVKIIPGRK' A
#
# COMPACT_ATOMS: atom_id res chain seq x y z
N MET A 1 -34.41 -17.07 13.67
CA MET A 1 -33.82 -15.86 13.05
C MET A 1 -32.39 -16.16 12.61
N LYS A 2 -32.12 -16.26 11.30
CA LYS A 2 -30.74 -16.29 10.78
C LYS A 2 -30.22 -14.86 10.81
N ARG A 3 -29.22 -14.56 11.65
CA ARG A 3 -28.54 -13.26 11.64
C ARG A 3 -27.71 -13.18 10.36
N SER A 4 -28.05 -12.25 9.47
CA SER A 4 -27.19 -11.90 8.34
C SER A 4 -25.85 -11.40 8.89
N PRO A 5 -24.70 -11.81 8.34
CA PRO A 5 -23.42 -11.30 8.77
C PRO A 5 -23.40 -9.78 8.57
N ILE A 6 -22.98 -9.03 9.59
CA ILE A 6 -22.67 -7.62 9.46
C ILE A 6 -21.56 -7.53 8.40
N MET A 7 -21.91 -7.11 7.19
CA MET A 7 -20.95 -6.85 6.12
C MET A 7 -20.11 -5.67 6.59
N CYS A 8 -18.84 -5.89 6.92
CA CYS A 8 -17.94 -4.78 7.17
C CYS A 8 -17.78 -3.98 5.87
N ASP A 9 -17.99 -2.67 5.93
CA ASP A 9 -17.85 -1.71 4.81
C ASP A 9 -16.43 -1.61 4.24
N SER A 10 -15.51 -2.48 4.67
CA SER A 10 -14.10 -2.41 4.33
C SER A 10 -13.81 -2.77 2.87
N GLY A 11 -14.79 -3.22 2.08
CA GLY A 11 -14.64 -3.62 0.66
C GLY A 11 -13.77 -4.86 0.45
N TRP A 12 -13.06 -5.31 1.49
CA TRP A 12 -12.18 -6.46 1.51
C TRP A 12 -12.97 -7.75 1.70
N ARG A 13 -12.81 -8.70 0.79
CA ARG A 13 -13.35 -10.06 0.98
C ARG A 13 -12.42 -10.82 1.92
N PRO A 14 -12.92 -11.54 2.94
CA PRO A 14 -12.08 -12.30 3.87
C PRO A 14 -11.44 -13.51 3.18
N LYS A 15 -10.27 -13.96 3.68
CA LYS A 15 -9.49 -15.08 3.14
C LYS A 15 -9.09 -14.90 1.68
N GLN A 16 -8.98 -13.64 1.25
CA GLN A 16 -8.61 -13.26 -0.10
C GLN A 16 -7.22 -12.63 -0.11
N GLU A 17 -6.54 -12.82 -1.23
CA GLU A 17 -5.27 -12.18 -1.50
C GLU A 17 -5.40 -11.14 -2.60
N TYR A 18 -4.73 -10.01 -2.39
CA TYR A 18 -4.65 -8.91 -3.33
C TYR A 18 -3.18 -8.54 -3.56
N LYS A 19 -2.86 -8.19 -4.81
CA LYS A 19 -1.51 -7.81 -5.24
C LYS A 19 -1.58 -6.45 -5.93
N PHE A 20 -0.74 -5.53 -5.49
CA PHE A 20 -0.68 -4.17 -6.02
C PHE A 20 0.74 -3.82 -6.44
N LEU A 21 0.83 -3.03 -7.52
CA LEU A 21 2.02 -2.25 -7.80
C LEU A 21 1.89 -0.93 -7.05
N VAL A 22 2.91 -0.56 -6.28
CA VAL A 22 2.95 0.67 -5.50
C VAL A 22 4.14 1.51 -5.91
N GLU A 23 3.95 2.83 -5.89
CA GLU A 23 4.99 3.82 -6.13
C GLU A 23 4.87 4.87 -5.03
N GLY A 24 5.99 5.22 -4.41
CA GLY A 24 6.05 6.25 -3.40
C GLY A 24 7.26 7.14 -3.61
N ARG A 25 7.08 8.44 -3.37
CA ARG A 25 8.13 9.44 -3.50
C ARG A 25 8.10 10.34 -2.28
N SER A 26 9.22 10.45 -1.57
CA SER A 26 9.44 11.57 -0.66
C SER A 26 10.04 12.73 -1.43
N ILE A 27 9.64 13.94 -1.08
CA ILE A 27 10.18 15.18 -1.62
C ILE A 27 10.64 16.01 -0.43
N SER A 28 11.92 16.32 -0.40
CA SER A 28 12.54 17.22 0.56
C SER A 28 13.01 18.45 -0.20
N THR A 29 12.41 19.60 0.14
CA THR A 29 12.78 20.91 -0.41
C THR A 29 13.30 21.79 0.72
N PHE A 30 14.43 22.47 0.50
CA PHE A 30 14.77 23.65 1.29
C PHE A 30 14.16 24.86 0.59
N ASP A 31 13.36 25.67 1.30
CA ASP A 31 12.65 26.82 0.74
C ASP A 31 13.57 27.83 0.04
N SER A 32 14.86 27.85 0.41
CA SER A 32 15.92 28.69 -0.17
C SER A 32 16.57 28.13 -1.44
N LEU A 33 16.33 26.86 -1.79
CA LEU A 33 16.92 26.14 -2.93
C LEU A 33 15.82 25.52 -3.79
N LYS A 34 14.95 26.37 -4.36
CA LYS A 34 13.77 25.95 -5.15
C LYS A 34 14.09 25.07 -6.38
N SER A 35 15.35 24.97 -6.81
CA SER A 35 15.75 24.13 -7.95
C SER A 35 16.14 22.69 -7.57
N ASP A 36 16.51 22.44 -6.31
CA ASP A 36 17.17 21.20 -5.90
C ASP A 36 16.29 20.41 -4.93
N SER A 37 15.20 19.86 -5.43
CA SER A 37 14.40 18.90 -4.66
C SER A 37 15.12 17.56 -4.58
N THR A 38 15.45 17.11 -3.38
CA THR A 38 15.99 15.76 -3.15
C THR A 38 14.90 14.84 -2.59
N GLY A 39 15.07 13.53 -2.67
CA GLY A 39 14.02 12.63 -2.21
C GLY A 39 14.31 11.15 -2.47
N ILE A 40 13.55 10.29 -1.80
CA ILE A 40 13.59 8.85 -1.99
C ILE A 40 12.42 8.48 -2.90
N HIS A 41 12.73 7.85 -4.02
CA HIS A 41 11.74 7.26 -4.90
C HIS A 41 11.80 5.74 -4.79
N PHE A 42 10.67 5.09 -4.54
CA PHE A 42 10.58 3.64 -4.54
C PHE A 42 9.39 3.16 -5.37
N ARG A 43 9.58 2.01 -6.00
CA ARG A 43 8.51 1.22 -6.61
C ARG A 43 8.52 -0.15 -5.95
N GLY A 44 7.37 -0.80 -5.87
CA GLY A 44 7.31 -2.10 -5.23
C GLY A 44 6.06 -2.89 -5.54
N GLN A 45 6.07 -4.14 -5.08
CA GLN A 45 4.92 -5.02 -5.09
C GLN A 45 4.42 -5.22 -3.66
N LEU A 46 3.16 -4.87 -3.43
CA LEU A 46 2.48 -5.02 -2.15
C LEU A 46 1.54 -6.22 -2.22
N ARG A 47 1.58 -7.07 -1.20
CA ARG A 47 0.64 -8.19 -1.02
C ARG A 47 -0.18 -7.94 0.24
N ILE A 48 -1.49 -7.95 0.09
CA ILE A 48 -2.45 -7.84 1.19
C ILE A 48 -3.20 -9.17 1.30
N GLN A 49 -3.20 -9.74 2.49
CA GLN A 49 -3.94 -10.96 2.83
C GLN A 49 -5.00 -10.62 3.86
N THR A 50 -6.26 -10.82 3.53
CA THR A 50 -7.38 -10.55 4.45
C THR A 50 -7.57 -11.76 5.36
N VAL A 51 -7.32 -11.59 6.65
CA VAL A 51 -7.46 -12.68 7.64
C VAL A 51 -8.92 -12.80 8.05
N SER A 52 -9.59 -11.66 8.25
CA SER A 52 -11.02 -11.55 8.53
C SER A 52 -11.58 -10.26 7.93
N TYR A 53 -12.87 -10.00 8.11
CA TYR A 53 -13.49 -8.73 7.67
C TYR A 53 -12.88 -7.48 8.32
N ASN A 54 -12.26 -7.63 9.50
CA ASN A 54 -11.69 -6.54 10.29
C ASN A 54 -10.17 -6.59 10.41
N SER A 55 -9.51 -7.55 9.75
CA SER A 55 -8.07 -7.70 9.86
C SER A 55 -7.43 -8.07 8.54
N ILE A 56 -6.40 -7.30 8.19
CA ILE A 56 -5.56 -7.52 7.01
C ILE A 56 -4.11 -7.64 7.45
N LEU A 57 -3.36 -8.47 6.73
CA LEU A 57 -1.91 -8.60 6.82
C LEU A 57 -1.30 -8.01 5.56
N LEU A 58 -0.37 -7.08 5.73
CA LEU A 58 0.28 -6.38 4.64
C LEU A 58 1.77 -6.73 4.59
N ARG A 59 2.27 -7.07 3.39
CA ARG A 59 3.68 -7.39 3.15
C ARG A 59 4.17 -6.73 1.88
N ILE A 60 5.29 -6.01 1.97
CA ILE A 60 6.07 -5.61 0.80
C ILE A 60 6.85 -6.85 0.35
N VAL A 61 6.58 -7.30 -0.87
CA VAL A 61 7.16 -8.55 -1.40
C VAL A 61 8.40 -8.27 -2.23
N LYS A 62 8.47 -7.10 -2.88
CA LYS A 62 9.58 -6.71 -3.73
C LYS A 62 9.69 -5.20 -3.82
N ILE A 63 10.91 -4.67 -3.67
CA ILE A 63 11.25 -3.31 -4.09
C ILE A 63 11.82 -3.40 -5.52
N ILE A 64 11.25 -2.61 -6.42
CA ILE A 64 11.66 -2.52 -7.81
C ILE A 64 12.58 -1.30 -7.92
N PRO A 65 13.86 -1.48 -8.31
CA PRO A 65 14.77 -0.37 -8.54
C PRO A 65 14.20 0.59 -9.59
N GLY A 66 14.27 1.90 -9.32
CA GLY A 66 14.01 2.91 -10.34
C GLY A 66 15.06 2.82 -11.45
N ARG A 67 14.65 2.99 -12.71
CA ARG A 67 15.63 3.21 -13.79
C ARG A 67 16.25 4.59 -13.56
N LYS A 68 17.59 4.65 -13.55
CA LYS A 68 18.37 5.90 -13.55
C LYS A 68 18.09 6.70 -14.81
#